data_AF-A0A222EBM4-F1
#
_entry.id   AF-A0A222EBM4-F1
#
_cell.length_a   1.000
_cell.length_b   1.000
_cell.length_c   1.000
_cell.angle_alpha   90.00
_cell.angle_beta   90.00
_cell.angle_gamma   90.00
#
_symmetry.space_group_name_H-M   'P 1'
#
loop_
_entity.id
_entity.type
_entity.pdbx_description
1 polymer ?
#
loop_
_entity_poly.entity_id
_entity_poly.type
_entity_poly.pdbx_seq_one_letter_code
_entity_poly.pdbx_strand_id
1 'polypeptide(L)'
;MRALRKVTPRRLADVARAAALLGQARLRTRRGSLARATCIGDPQAPWPPLSDAERRIIERTAWAVAVAARYVPWRSDCLVQALAARTWLASHGIESRLVIGVPRQKGAQFEAHAWLLSHGITVTGGNVARYNAFPAA
;
A
#
# COMPACT_ATOMS: atom_id res chain seq x y z
N MET A 1 -5.05 -10.55 23.32
CA MET A 1 -5.18 -11.53 22.20
C MET A 1 -6.63 -12.02 22.08
N ARG A 2 -7.52 -11.28 21.42
CA ARG A 2 -8.93 -11.69 21.17
C ARG A 2 -9.44 -11.02 19.90
N ALA A 3 -9.28 -11.67 18.74
CA ALA A 3 -9.99 -11.28 17.51
C ALA A 3 -9.97 -12.36 16.40
N LEU A 4 -9.74 -13.64 16.70
CA LEU A 4 -9.61 -14.68 15.66
C LEU A 4 -10.89 -15.49 15.37
N ARG A 5 -12.04 -15.17 15.99
CA ARG A 5 -13.23 -16.05 15.93
C ARG A 5 -14.39 -15.62 15.03
N LYS A 6 -14.19 -14.63 14.15
CA LYS A 6 -15.14 -14.31 13.06
C LYS A 6 -14.42 -13.93 11.76
N VAL A 7 -13.40 -14.69 11.39
CA VAL A 7 -12.82 -14.52 10.04
C VAL A 7 -13.74 -15.25 9.06
N THR A 8 -14.67 -14.50 8.46
CA THR A 8 -15.50 -15.00 7.36
C THR A 8 -14.57 -15.54 6.25
N PRO A 9 -14.90 -16.64 5.55
CA PRO A 9 -14.04 -17.19 4.49
C PRO A 9 -13.63 -16.15 3.44
N ARG A 10 -14.49 -15.16 3.18
CA ARG A 10 -14.17 -13.99 2.35
C ARG A 10 -12.97 -13.18 2.85
N ARG A 11 -12.84 -12.99 4.17
CA ARG A 11 -11.69 -12.31 4.80
C ARG A 11 -10.41 -13.13 4.72
N LEU A 12 -10.50 -14.47 4.79
CA LEU A 12 -9.33 -15.33 4.56
C LEU A 12 -8.85 -15.26 3.12
N ALA A 13 -9.79 -15.29 2.15
CA ALA A 13 -9.47 -15.14 0.74
C ALA A 13 -8.78 -13.79 0.45
N ASP A 14 -9.22 -12.72 1.11
CA ASP A 14 -8.58 -11.40 1.00
C ASP A 14 -7.14 -11.41 1.50
N VAL A 15 -6.91 -12.00 2.68
CA VAL A 15 -5.56 -12.10 3.27
C VAL A 15 -4.66 -12.97 2.40
N ALA A 16 -5.16 -14.09 1.87
CA ALA A 16 -4.42 -14.94 0.95
C ALA A 16 -4.06 -14.19 -0.35
N ARG A 17 -5.02 -13.43 -0.92
CA ARG A 17 -4.78 -12.57 -2.09
C ARG A 17 -3.72 -11.50 -1.79
N ALA A 18 -3.81 -10.82 -0.65
CA ALA A 18 -2.81 -9.86 -0.22
C ALA A 18 -1.43 -10.52 -0.09
N ALA A 19 -1.34 -11.70 0.53
CA ALA A 19 -0.08 -12.42 0.67
C ALA A 19 0.55 -12.78 -0.69
N ALA A 20 -0.26 -13.23 -1.65
CA ALA A 20 0.20 -13.51 -3.01
C ALA A 20 0.72 -12.22 -3.70
N LEU A 21 0.00 -11.11 -3.57
CA LEU A 21 0.39 -9.82 -4.14
C LEU A 21 1.68 -9.26 -3.49
N LEU A 22 1.87 -9.46 -2.18
CA LEU A 22 3.12 -9.13 -1.48
C LEU A 22 4.29 -9.95 -2.02
N GLY A 23 4.07 -11.25 -2.28
CA GLY A 23 5.09 -12.13 -2.89
C GLY A 23 5.46 -11.68 -4.31
N GLN A 24 4.47 -11.36 -5.14
CA GLN A 24 4.69 -10.84 -6.48
C GLN A 24 5.42 -9.50 -6.47
N ALA A 25 5.01 -8.56 -5.61
CA ALA A 25 5.68 -7.28 -5.44
C ALA A 25 7.15 -7.46 -5.02
N ARG A 26 7.44 -8.39 -4.09
CA ARG A 26 8.81 -8.69 -3.66
C ARG A 26 9.67 -9.24 -4.80
N LEU A 27 9.13 -10.14 -5.62
CA LEU A 27 9.83 -10.67 -6.79
C LEU A 27 10.12 -9.58 -7.83
N ARG A 28 9.15 -8.68 -8.07
CA ARG A 28 9.32 -7.53 -8.98
C ARG A 28 10.42 -6.58 -8.50
N THR A 29 10.45 -6.25 -7.22
CA THR A 29 11.50 -5.37 -6.66
C THR A 29 12.89 -6.02 -6.69
N ARG A 30 12.99 -7.36 -6.63
CA ARG A 30 14.27 -8.08 -6.74
C ARG A 30 14.79 -8.18 -8.18
N ARG A 31 13.92 -8.11 -9.19
CA ARG A 31 14.27 -8.28 -10.62
C ARG A 31 14.71 -6.99 -11.34
N GLY A 32 14.96 -5.90 -10.61
CA GLY A 32 15.74 -4.77 -11.12
C GLY A 32 15.02 -3.71 -11.96
N SER A 33 13.69 -3.71 -12.07
CA SER A 33 12.96 -2.61 -12.74
C SER A 33 11.98 -1.93 -11.79
N LEU A 34 12.53 -1.15 -10.85
CA LEU A 34 11.74 -0.29 -9.96
C LEU A 34 11.10 0.86 -10.75
N ALA A 35 11.81 1.41 -11.73
CA ALA A 35 11.41 2.61 -12.48
C ALA A 35 10.02 2.52 -13.15
N ARG A 36 9.62 1.34 -13.65
CA ARG A 36 8.29 1.14 -14.27
C ARG A 36 7.18 0.81 -13.27
N ALA A 37 7.53 0.26 -12.11
CA ALA A 37 6.55 -0.13 -11.08
C ALA A 37 6.17 1.03 -10.15
N THR A 38 6.98 2.09 -10.11
CA THR A 38 6.89 3.19 -9.15
C THR A 38 6.56 4.53 -9.80
N CYS A 39 5.54 4.58 -10.67
CA CYS A 39 5.01 5.90 -11.06
C CYS A 39 4.56 6.59 -9.77
N ILE A 40 5.28 7.65 -9.37
CA ILE A 40 4.92 8.51 -8.26
C ILE A 40 3.81 9.41 -8.79
N GLY A 41 2.63 9.31 -8.19
CA GLY A 41 1.52 10.19 -8.55
C GLY A 41 1.60 11.48 -7.73
N ASP A 42 1.14 12.60 -8.29
CA ASP A 42 0.95 13.81 -7.52
C ASP A 42 -0.08 13.57 -6.40
N PRO A 43 0.30 13.64 -5.11
CA PRO A 43 -0.62 13.44 -4.00
C PRO A 43 -1.73 14.50 -3.93
N GLN A 44 -1.55 15.67 -4.55
CA GLN A 44 -2.48 16.80 -4.51
C GLN A 44 -3.41 16.90 -5.72
N ALA A 45 -3.12 16.18 -6.81
CA ALA A 45 -4.00 16.18 -7.97
C ALA A 45 -5.45 15.81 -7.58
N PRO A 46 -6.46 16.38 -8.25
CA PRO A 46 -7.86 16.09 -7.94
C PRO A 46 -8.15 14.60 -8.12
N TRP A 47 -9.07 14.06 -7.32
CA TRP A 47 -9.52 12.67 -7.41
C TRP A 47 -10.87 12.62 -8.13
N PRO A 48 -11.15 11.57 -8.91
CA PRO A 48 -12.51 11.32 -9.39
C PRO A 48 -13.47 11.08 -8.21
N PRO A 49 -14.79 11.15 -8.43
CA PRO A 49 -15.77 10.83 -7.41
C PRO A 49 -15.59 9.40 -6.88
N LEU A 50 -15.62 9.23 -5.56
CA LEU A 50 -15.51 7.92 -4.91
C LEU A 50 -16.89 7.41 -4.48
N SER A 51 -17.29 6.24 -4.97
CA SER A 51 -18.48 5.54 -4.50
C SER A 51 -18.25 4.83 -3.17
N ASP A 52 -19.33 4.56 -2.43
CA ASP A 52 -19.26 3.78 -1.19
C ASP A 52 -18.74 2.35 -1.41
N ALA A 53 -18.99 1.77 -2.58
CA ALA A 53 -18.48 0.46 -2.94
C ALA A 53 -16.96 0.47 -3.07
N GLU A 54 -16.40 1.47 -3.75
CA GLU A 54 -14.96 1.66 -3.90
C GLU A 54 -14.30 1.97 -2.56
N ARG A 55 -14.92 2.81 -1.72
CA ARG A 55 -14.46 3.07 -0.34
C ARG A 55 -14.30 1.79 0.46
N ARG A 56 -15.31 0.90 0.43
CA ARG A 56 -15.23 -0.41 1.10
C ARG A 56 -14.12 -1.29 0.55
N ILE A 57 -13.85 -1.24 -0.75
CA ILE A 57 -12.74 -1.97 -1.37
C ILE A 57 -11.40 -1.41 -0.86
N ILE A 58 -11.23 -0.09 -0.82
CA ILE A 58 -10.01 0.56 -0.31
C ILE A 58 -9.71 0.13 1.14
N GLU A 59 -10.70 0.22 2.02
CA GLU A 59 -10.57 -0.17 3.44
C GLU A 59 -10.25 -1.66 3.59
N ARG A 60 -10.92 -2.51 2.78
CA ARG A 60 -10.69 -3.95 2.75
C ARG A 60 -9.28 -4.30 2.29
N THR A 61 -8.79 -3.64 1.25
CA THR A 61 -7.42 -3.80 0.75
C THR A 61 -6.41 -3.35 1.81
N ALA A 62 -6.61 -2.20 2.44
CA ALA A 62 -5.73 -1.69 3.51
C ALA A 62 -5.62 -2.70 4.67
N TRP A 63 -6.76 -3.20 5.15
CA TRP A 63 -6.79 -4.22 6.20
C TRP A 63 -6.10 -5.52 5.76
N ALA A 64 -6.44 -6.06 4.59
CA ALA A 64 -5.92 -7.34 4.12
C ALA A 64 -4.39 -7.31 3.94
N VAL A 65 -3.86 -6.22 3.37
CA VAL A 65 -2.42 -6.04 3.19
C VAL A 65 -1.72 -5.89 4.55
N ALA A 66 -2.27 -5.09 5.46
CA ALA A 66 -1.69 -4.92 6.81
C ALA A 66 -1.67 -6.22 7.62
N VAL A 67 -2.70 -7.06 7.46
CA VAL A 67 -2.77 -8.39 8.09
C VAL A 67 -1.77 -9.33 7.42
N ALA A 68 -1.82 -9.48 6.09
CA ALA A 68 -0.94 -10.39 5.36
C ALA A 68 0.55 -10.08 5.58
N ALA A 69 0.92 -8.80 5.63
CA ALA A 69 2.30 -8.36 5.88
C ALA A 69 2.87 -8.87 7.21
N ARG A 70 2.03 -9.21 8.20
CA ARG A 70 2.45 -9.79 9.49
C ARG A 70 2.66 -11.30 9.45
N TYR A 71 2.11 -11.99 8.46
CA TYR A 71 2.12 -13.46 8.39
C TYR A 71 3.02 -14.03 7.29
N VAL A 72 3.42 -13.21 6.31
CA VAL A 72 4.34 -13.66 5.27
C VAL A 72 5.76 -13.88 5.84
N PRO A 73 6.50 -14.92 5.40
CA PRO A 73 7.80 -15.28 5.96
C PRO A 73 8.96 -14.37 5.49
N TRP A 74 8.69 -13.31 4.72
CA TRP A 74 9.70 -12.36 4.24
C TRP A 74 9.38 -10.93 4.68
N ARG A 75 10.41 -10.07 4.72
CA ARG A 75 10.25 -8.64 5.01
C ARG A 75 9.35 -7.98 3.96
N SER A 76 8.20 -7.48 4.40
CA SER A 76 7.26 -6.71 3.58
C SER A 76 7.49 -5.23 3.80
N ASP A 77 8.51 -4.70 3.15
CA ASP A 77 8.85 -3.27 3.22
C ASP A 77 7.69 -2.38 2.73
N CYS A 78 7.68 -1.12 3.15
CA CYS A 78 6.61 -0.17 2.84
C CYS A 78 6.31 -0.09 1.33
N LEU A 79 7.35 -0.13 0.49
CA LEU A 79 7.22 -0.16 -0.96
C LEU A 79 6.53 -1.44 -1.47
N VAL A 80 6.88 -2.60 -0.93
CA VAL A 80 6.28 -3.90 -1.31
C VAL A 80 4.80 -3.90 -0.96
N GLN A 81 4.44 -3.39 0.22
CA GLN A 81 3.05 -3.25 0.63
C GLN A 81 2.27 -2.29 -0.28
N ALA A 82 2.85 -1.13 -0.59
CA ALA A 82 2.22 -0.14 -1.47
C ALA A 82 2.00 -0.67 -2.89
N LEU A 83 2.96 -1.41 -3.46
CA LEU A 83 2.81 -2.07 -4.76
C LEU A 83 1.74 -3.17 -4.75
N ALA A 84 1.68 -3.96 -3.67
CA ALA A 84 0.66 -4.99 -3.50
C ALA A 84 -0.76 -4.37 -3.45
N ALA A 85 -0.93 -3.34 -2.63
CA ALA A 85 -2.20 -2.61 -2.54
C ALA A 85 -2.57 -1.92 -3.86
N ARG A 86 -1.61 -1.29 -4.54
CA ARG A 86 -1.81 -0.66 -5.86
C ARG A 86 -2.33 -1.66 -6.88
N THR A 87 -1.71 -2.84 -6.92
CA THR A 87 -2.13 -3.91 -7.84
C THR A 87 -3.56 -4.38 -7.55
N TRP A 88 -3.93 -4.46 -6.27
CA TRP A 88 -5.30 -4.80 -5.90
C TRP A 88 -6.30 -3.74 -6.35
N LEU A 89 -6.06 -2.47 -6.02
CA LEU A 89 -6.95 -1.37 -6.39
C LEU A 89 -7.08 -1.20 -7.90
N ALA A 90 -5.96 -1.32 -8.63
CA ALA A 90 -5.95 -1.29 -10.09
C ALA A 90 -6.83 -2.40 -10.71
N SER A 91 -6.87 -3.60 -10.11
CA SER A 91 -7.77 -4.67 -10.58
C SER A 91 -9.26 -4.39 -10.37
N HIS A 92 -9.62 -3.35 -9.62
CA HIS A 92 -10.98 -2.84 -9.44
C HIS A 92 -11.20 -1.50 -10.17
N GLY A 93 -10.24 -1.03 -10.97
CA GLY A 93 -10.32 0.28 -11.64
C GLY A 93 -10.17 1.48 -10.70
N ILE A 94 -9.79 1.26 -9.44
CA ILE A 94 -9.71 2.32 -8.44
C ILE A 94 -8.36 3.04 -8.56
N GLU A 95 -8.41 4.35 -8.79
CA GLU A 95 -7.20 5.18 -8.87
C GLU A 95 -6.45 5.17 -7.53
N SER A 96 -5.14 4.95 -7.60
CA SER A 96 -4.25 5.04 -6.45
C SER A 96 -2.89 5.58 -6.86
N ARG A 97 -2.28 6.35 -5.95
CA ARG A 97 -1.03 7.05 -6.18
C ARG A 97 0.00 6.58 -5.18
N LEU A 98 1.11 6.07 -5.70
CA LEU A 98 2.28 5.75 -4.89
C LEU A 98 3.02 7.05 -4.59
N VAL A 99 3.35 7.25 -3.32
CA VAL A 99 4.13 8.40 -2.87
C VAL A 99 5.35 7.89 -2.13
N ILE A 100 6.49 8.49 -2.42
CA ILE A 100 7.75 8.25 -1.70
C ILE A 100 8.09 9.53 -0.95
N GLY A 101 8.56 9.40 0.28
CA GLY A 101 8.95 10.53 1.10
C GLY A 101 10.15 10.22 1.97
N VAL A 102 10.69 11.27 2.57
CA VAL A 102 11.82 11.20 3.50
C VAL A 102 11.41 11.76 4.86
N PRO A 103 12.03 11.29 5.95
CA PRO A 103 11.74 11.77 7.29
C PRO A 103 11.99 13.28 7.40
N ARG A 104 11.10 13.97 8.14
CA ARG A 104 11.14 15.43 8.31
C ARG A 104 12.34 15.92 9.16
N GLN A 105 12.98 15.03 9.92
CA GLN A 105 14.14 15.36 10.77
C GLN A 105 15.42 14.66 10.29
N LYS A 106 16.49 15.45 10.11
CA LYS A 106 17.86 14.97 9.89
C LYS A 106 18.42 14.44 11.21
N GLY A 107 18.04 13.23 11.62
CA GLY A 107 18.43 12.77 12.95
C GLY A 107 18.02 11.35 13.28
N ALA A 108 18.37 10.41 12.39
CA ALA A 108 18.59 8.97 12.61
C ALA A 108 18.11 8.23 11.37
N GLN A 109 19.07 7.91 10.49
CA GLN A 109 18.92 7.08 9.30
C GLN A 109 18.02 7.65 8.19
N PHE A 110 18.60 7.81 7.01
CA PHE A 110 17.92 8.25 5.79
C PHE A 110 17.03 7.11 5.28
N GLU A 111 15.88 6.88 5.92
CA GLU A 111 14.93 5.85 5.50
C GLU A 111 13.92 6.43 4.52
N ALA A 112 14.04 6.07 3.25
CA ALA A 112 13.02 6.35 2.25
C ALA A 112 11.74 5.57 2.61
N HIS A 113 10.64 6.29 2.75
CA HIS A 113 9.34 5.71 3.10
C HIS A 113 8.40 5.76 1.89
N ALA A 114 7.59 4.72 1.71
CA ALA A 114 6.63 4.65 0.61
C ALA A 114 5.24 4.36 1.16
N TRP A 115 4.25 5.13 0.71
CA TRP A 115 2.85 4.91 1.04
C TRP A 115 1.98 4.99 -0.20
N LEU A 116 0.79 4.41 -0.10
CA LEU A 116 -0.20 4.43 -1.17
C LEU A 116 -1.39 5.29 -0.74
N LEU A 117 -1.77 6.23 -1.58
CA LEU A 117 -2.96 7.06 -1.40
C LEU A 117 -4.03 6.68 -2.41
N SER A 118 -5.29 6.76 -1.99
CA SER A 118 -6.44 6.72 -2.90
C SER A 118 -7.53 7.62 -2.31
N HIS A 119 -7.95 8.65 -3.05
CA HIS A 119 -9.05 9.54 -2.64
C HIS A 119 -8.88 10.16 -1.24
N GLY A 120 -7.66 10.59 -0.90
CA GLY A 120 -7.32 11.13 0.42
C GLY A 120 -7.14 10.08 1.54
N ILE A 121 -7.36 8.80 1.26
CA ILE A 121 -7.19 7.69 2.20
C ILE A 121 -5.79 7.10 2.05
N THR A 122 -5.05 6.99 3.15
CA THR A 122 -3.79 6.22 3.18
C THR A 122 -4.09 4.73 3.27
N VAL A 123 -3.76 3.99 2.22
CA VAL A 123 -4.06 2.55 2.10
C VAL A 123 -2.98 1.69 2.76
N THR A 124 -1.71 2.07 2.59
CA THR A 124 -0.55 1.37 3.15
C THR A 124 0.55 2.36 3.47
N GLY A 125 1.49 2.02 4.37
CA GLY A 125 2.61 2.88 4.75
C GLY A 125 2.51 3.45 6.17
N GLY A 126 1.54 3.05 6.99
CA GLY A 126 1.50 3.45 8.40
C GLY A 126 1.33 4.97 8.61
N ASN A 127 1.95 5.53 9.66
CA ASN A 127 1.80 6.93 10.01
C ASN A 127 2.60 7.85 9.07
N VAL A 128 1.94 8.30 8.00
CA VAL A 128 2.48 9.21 6.98
C VAL A 128 2.81 10.61 7.50
N ALA A 129 2.26 11.04 8.64
CA ALA A 129 2.44 12.40 9.18
C ALA A 129 3.89 12.72 9.58
N ARG A 130 4.78 11.73 9.61
CA ARG A 130 6.20 11.88 9.95
C ARG A 130 7.10 12.16 8.73
N TYR A 131 6.56 12.08 7.52
CA TYR A 131 7.31 12.12 6.28
C TYR A 131 6.85 13.27 5.38
N ASN A 132 7.80 13.91 4.69
CA ASN A 132 7.49 14.83 3.61
C ASN A 132 7.50 14.06 2.29
N ALA A 133 6.46 14.20 1.47
CA ALA A 133 6.44 13.65 0.12
C ALA A 133 7.57 14.28 -0.70
N PHE A 134 8.29 13.45 -1.46
CA PHE A 134 9.16 13.96 -2.50
C PHE A 134 8.28 14.62 -3.57
N PRO A 135 8.56 15.87 -3.98
CA PRO A 135 7.84 16.48 -5.08
C PRO A 135 8.01 15.60 -6.32
N ALA A 136 6.91 15.32 -7.02
CA ALA A 136 6.97 14.71 -8.34
C ALA A 136 7.67 15.72 -9.26
N ALA A 137 8.83 15.34 -9.78
CA ALA A 137 9.57 16.14 -10.77
C ALA A 137 8.88 16.09 -12.12
#